data_AF-A0A2A5M8C7-F1
#
_entry.id   AF-A0A2A5M8C7-F1
#
_cell.length_a   1.000
_cell.length_b   1.000
_cell.length_c   1.000
_cell.angle_alpha   90.00
_cell.angle_beta   90.00
_cell.angle_gamma   90.00
#
_symmetry.space_group_name_H-M   'P 1'
#
loop_
_entity.id
_entity.type
_entity.pdbx_description
1 polymer ?
#
loop_
_entity_poly.entity_id
_entity_poly.type
_entity_poly.pdbx_seq_one_letter_code
_entity_poly.pdbx_strand_id
1 'polypeptide(L)'
;TATALITIVASAFNAFFANTPVAMSVGMGLNAYFTFAVCLGQNIAWQSALGAVFISSIIFLILSFTHFRLWVIRNIPKDLRLAICAGIGCFIAFLGLSQMGVIMHNKDTLVSIGNFKIPHVFFGIFTLALIIFFWAIKLRGAFIL
;
A
#
# COMPACT_ATOMS: atom_id res chain seq x y z
N THR A 1 7.44 12.71 1.92
CA THR A 1 8.83 13.05 2.31
C THR A 1 9.36 12.12 3.38
N ALA A 2 8.66 11.94 4.52
CA ALA A 2 9.09 11.02 5.58
C ALA A 2 9.32 9.57 5.09
N THR A 3 8.42 9.03 4.26
CA THR A 3 8.56 7.69 3.65
C THR A 3 9.77 7.54 2.73
N ALA A 4 10.11 8.59 1.98
CA ALA A 4 11.28 8.60 1.09
C ALA A 4 12.58 8.62 1.90
N LEU A 5 12.67 9.43 2.95
CA LEU A 5 13.82 9.46 3.86
C LEU A 5 14.05 8.11 4.52
N ILE A 6 12.99 7.48 5.05
CA ILE A 6 13.09 6.16 5.69
C ILE A 6 13.51 5.09 4.68
N THR A 7 13.01 5.14 3.45
CA THR A 7 13.38 4.21 2.36
C THR A 7 14.87 4.34 2.02
N ILE A 8 15.40 5.57 1.95
CA ILE A 8 16.83 5.83 1.70
C ILE A 8 17.66 5.25 2.85
N VAL A 9 17.31 5.54 4.10
CA VAL A 9 18.04 5.04 5.28
C VAL A 9 17.97 3.52 5.37
N ALA A 10 16.81 2.91 5.18
CA ALA A 10 16.62 1.47 5.23
C ALA A 10 17.39 0.75 4.11
N SER A 11 17.36 1.30 2.89
CA SER A 11 18.12 0.74 1.77
C SER A 11 19.62 0.91 1.95
N ALA A 12 20.08 2.05 2.51
CA ALA A 12 21.50 2.23 2.85
C ALA A 12 21.94 1.23 3.93
N PHE A 13 21.14 1.03 4.98
CA PHE A 13 21.46 0.07 6.03
C PHE A 13 21.51 -1.37 5.47
N ASN A 14 20.61 -1.73 4.54
CA ASN A 14 20.67 -3.02 3.85
C ASN A 14 21.95 -3.16 3.01
N ALA A 15 22.30 -2.11 2.25
CA ALA A 15 23.49 -2.10 1.41
C ALA A 15 24.79 -2.28 2.22
N PHE A 16 24.92 -1.62 3.39
CA PHE A 16 26.14 -1.69 4.19
C PHE A 16 26.20 -2.87 5.18
N PHE A 17 25.09 -3.22 5.84
CA PHE A 17 25.07 -4.25 6.89
C PHE A 17 24.62 -5.63 6.42
N ALA A 18 23.67 -5.72 5.49
CA ALA A 18 23.13 -7.00 5.03
C ALA A 18 23.77 -7.47 3.71
N ASN A 19 24.43 -6.57 2.97
CA ASN A 19 25.07 -6.81 1.68
C ASN A 19 24.17 -7.60 0.69
N THR A 20 22.86 -7.34 0.74
CA THR A 20 21.91 -7.92 -0.21
C THR A 20 21.49 -6.85 -1.23
N PRO A 21 21.45 -7.17 -2.54
CA PRO A 21 21.08 -6.23 -3.59
C PRO A 21 19.55 -6.03 -3.66
N VAL A 22 18.92 -5.76 -2.51
CA VAL A 22 17.46 -5.61 -2.39
C VAL A 22 17.14 -4.23 -1.84
N ALA A 23 16.58 -3.37 -2.70
CA ALA A 23 16.06 -2.07 -2.29
C ALA A 23 14.82 -2.28 -1.41
N MET A 24 14.86 -1.75 -0.19
CA MET A 24 13.76 -1.85 0.75
C MET A 24 12.91 -0.58 0.66
N SER A 25 11.82 -0.66 -0.09
CA SER A 25 10.80 0.40 -0.11
C SER A 25 9.75 0.16 0.96
N VAL A 26 9.21 1.25 1.51
CA VAL A 26 8.03 1.19 2.38
C VAL A 26 6.84 0.68 1.55
N GLY A 27 6.09 -0.27 2.12
CA GLY A 27 4.89 -0.83 1.47
C GLY A 27 3.79 0.23 1.34
N MET A 28 3.62 0.80 0.15
CA MET A 28 2.62 1.85 -0.11
C MET A 28 1.18 1.40 0.23
N GLY A 29 0.89 0.10 0.12
CA GLY A 29 -0.39 -0.47 0.50
C GLY A 29 -0.73 -0.37 1.99
N LEU A 30 0.27 -0.54 2.85
CA LEU A 30 0.10 -0.39 4.29
C LEU A 30 -0.14 1.08 4.67
N ASN A 31 0.48 2.01 3.96
CA ASN A 31 0.23 3.45 4.16
C ASN A 31 -1.20 3.82 3.77
N ALA A 32 -1.69 3.31 2.64
CA ALA A 32 -3.08 3.47 2.22
C ALA A 32 -4.06 2.89 3.26
N TYR A 33 -3.82 1.68 3.74
CA TYR A 33 -4.65 1.09 4.80
C TYR A 33 -4.65 1.94 6.08
N PHE A 34 -3.48 2.38 6.53
CA PHE A 34 -3.33 3.22 7.71
C PHE A 34 -4.15 4.51 7.60
N THR A 35 -4.02 5.25 6.50
CA THR A 35 -4.74 6.52 6.33
C THR A 35 -6.24 6.33 6.15
N PHE A 36 -6.66 5.41 5.28
CA PHE A 36 -8.07 5.29 4.89
C PHE A 36 -8.90 4.38 5.81
N ALA A 37 -8.33 3.27 6.29
CA ALA A 37 -9.06 2.38 7.19
C ALA A 37 -8.94 2.79 8.66
N VAL A 38 -7.73 3.16 9.13
CA VAL A 38 -7.50 3.44 10.55
C VAL A 38 -7.79 4.91 10.89
N CYS A 39 -7.14 5.87 10.22
CA CYS A 39 -7.32 7.28 10.56
C CYS A 39 -8.71 7.79 10.14
N LEU A 40 -9.08 7.59 8.87
CA LEU A 40 -10.37 8.07 8.33
C LEU A 40 -11.54 7.16 8.73
N GLY A 41 -11.37 5.84 8.68
CA GLY A 41 -12.44 4.89 8.98
C GLY A 41 -12.80 4.77 10.46
N GLN A 42 -11.83 4.88 11.38
CA GLN A 42 -12.06 4.78 12.83
C GLN A 42 -12.00 6.15 13.54
N ASN A 43 -11.83 7.25 12.80
CA ASN A 43 -11.68 8.62 13.35
C ASN A 43 -10.60 8.76 14.44
N ILE A 44 -9.53 7.96 14.34
CA ILE A 44 -8.40 8.04 15.27
C ILE A 44 -7.43 9.11 14.78
N ALA A 45 -7.00 9.99 15.69
CA ALA A 45 -5.97 10.98 15.40
C ALA A 45 -4.69 10.28 14.89
N TRP A 46 -4.11 10.80 13.80
CA TRP A 46 -2.96 10.19 13.14
C TRP A 46 -1.76 10.01 14.08
N GLN A 47 -1.62 10.86 15.10
CA GLN A 47 -0.60 10.77 16.14
C GLN A 47 -0.78 9.51 17.00
N SER A 48 -2.01 9.22 17.43
CA SER A 48 -2.33 8.03 18.22
C SER A 48 -2.12 6.76 17.41
N ALA A 49 -2.50 6.79 16.13
CA ALA A 49 -2.31 5.66 15.22
C ALA A 49 -0.80 5.40 14.96
N LEU A 50 0.01 6.44 14.77
CA LEU A 50 1.47 6.30 14.68
C LEU A 50 2.10 5.79 15.98
N GLY A 51 1.58 6.20 17.14
CA GLY A 51 2.01 5.69 18.44
C GLY A 51 1.77 4.18 18.57
N ALA A 52 0.61 3.69 18.13
CA ALA A 52 0.32 2.25 18.11
C ALA A 52 1.25 1.47 17.16
N VAL A 53 1.55 2.03 15.99
CA VAL A 53 2.51 1.43 15.04
C VAL A 53 3.93 1.41 15.62
N PHE A 54 4.35 2.46 16.33
CA PHE A 54 5.65 2.52 16.98
C PHE A 54 5.78 1.47 18.08
N ILE A 55 4.78 1.33 18.96
CA ILE A 55 4.75 0.30 20.01
C ILE A 55 4.76 -1.10 19.38
N SER A 56 3.97 -1.33 18.34
CA SER A 56 3.94 -2.61 17.61
C SER A 56 5.30 -2.95 17.00
N SER A 57 6.03 -1.94 16.51
CA SER A 57 7.37 -2.10 15.93
C SER A 57 8.42 -2.45 16.99
N ILE A 58 8.34 -1.87 18.19
CA ILE A 58 9.21 -2.23 19.32
C ILE A 58 8.94 -3.68 19.75
N ILE A 59 7.67 -4.05 19.90
CA ILE A 59 7.29 -5.44 20.23
C ILE A 59 7.81 -6.39 19.16
N PHE A 60 7.64 -6.05 17.88
CA PHE A 60 8.13 -6.86 16.77
C PHE A 60 9.66 -6.97 16.74
N LEU A 61 10.38 -5.89 17.08
CA LEU A 61 11.84 -5.90 17.18
C LEU A 61 12.31 -6.86 18.27
N ILE A 62 11.68 -6.84 19.46
CA ILE A 62 11.97 -7.78 20.56
C ILE A 62 11.65 -9.22 20.14
N LEU A 63 10.49 -9.43 19.50
CA LEU A 63 10.11 -10.75 18.97
C LEU A 63 11.09 -11.26 17.91
N SER A 64 11.68 -10.36 17.12
CA SER A 64 12.63 -10.68 16.06
C SER A 64 13.94 -11.28 16.59
N PHE A 65 14.32 -10.99 17.84
CA PHE A 65 15.46 -11.64 18.50
C PHE A 65 15.12 -13.04 19.02
N THR A 66 13.84 -13.39 19.09
CA THR A 66 13.36 -14.70 19.57
C THR A 66 13.06 -15.63 18.37
N HIS A 67 13.19 -16.95 18.57
CA HIS A 67 12.83 -18.00 17.58
C HIS A 67 11.33 -18.05 17.22
N PHE A 68 10.50 -17.20 17.82
CA PHE A 68 9.05 -17.14 17.63
C PHE A 68 8.65 -16.85 16.17
N ARG A 69 9.52 -16.18 15.40
CA ARG A 69 9.31 -15.89 13.97
C ARG A 69 8.99 -17.15 13.14
N LEU A 70 9.72 -18.25 13.35
CA LEU A 70 9.50 -19.48 12.58
C LEU A 70 8.18 -20.16 12.96
N TRP A 71 7.80 -20.08 14.24
CA TRP A 71 6.56 -20.68 14.74
C TRP A 71 5.34 -19.98 14.13
N VAL A 72 5.31 -18.65 14.09
CA VAL A 72 4.21 -17.89 13.48
C VAL A 72 4.04 -18.22 11.99
N ILE A 73 5.14 -18.24 11.23
CA ILE A 73 5.09 -18.50 9.79
C ILE A 73 4.61 -19.92 9.46
N ARG A 74 4.92 -20.90 10.32
CA ARG A 74 4.46 -22.30 10.16
C ARG A 74 2.97 -22.47 10.49
N ASN A 75 2.44 -21.69 11.42
CA ASN A 75 1.03 -21.80 11.84
C ASN A 75 0.06 -21.05 10.91
N ILE A 76 0.52 -20.11 10.09
CA ILE A 76 -0.35 -19.41 9.14
C ILE A 76 -0.55 -20.27 7.88
N PRO A 77 -1.78 -20.76 7.62
CA PRO A 77 -2.07 -21.53 6.42
C PRO A 77 -1.82 -20.69 5.17
N LYS A 78 -1.36 -21.36 4.10
CA LYS A 78 -1.00 -20.68 2.85
C LYS A 78 -2.17 -19.91 2.26
N ASP A 79 -3.38 -20.45 2.38
CA ASP A 79 -4.62 -19.83 1.91
C ASP A 79 -4.91 -18.48 2.59
N LEU A 80 -4.70 -18.38 3.91
CA LEU A 80 -4.89 -17.13 4.64
C LEU A 80 -3.89 -16.07 4.19
N ARG A 81 -2.65 -16.47 3.91
CA ARG A 81 -1.61 -15.56 3.40
C ARG A 81 -1.96 -15.03 2.02
N LEU A 82 -2.43 -15.90 1.12
CA LEU A 82 -2.88 -15.53 -0.22
C LEU A 82 -4.10 -14.61 -0.16
N ALA A 83 -5.07 -14.91 0.71
CA ALA A 83 -6.25 -14.09 0.92
C ALA A 83 -5.90 -12.67 1.42
N ILE A 84 -4.95 -12.55 2.35
CA ILE A 84 -4.47 -11.23 2.83
C ILE A 84 -3.82 -10.44 1.69
N CYS A 85 -2.96 -11.08 0.88
CA CYS A 85 -2.34 -10.42 -0.27
C CYS A 85 -3.37 -9.97 -1.31
N ALA A 86 -4.34 -10.83 -1.64
CA ALA A 86 -5.42 -10.50 -2.57
C ALA A 86 -6.31 -9.37 -2.04
N GLY A 87 -6.65 -9.40 -0.75
CA GLY A 87 -7.46 -8.36 -0.09
C GLY A 87 -6.77 -7.00 -0.09
N ILE A 88 -5.49 -6.93 0.27
CA ILE A 88 -4.71 -5.69 0.24
C ILE A 88 -4.59 -5.16 -1.21
N GLY A 89 -4.37 -6.05 -2.19
CA GLY A 89 -4.32 -5.67 -3.61
C GLY A 89 -5.63 -5.04 -4.10
N CYS A 90 -6.77 -5.71 -3.84
CA CYS A 90 -8.09 -5.17 -4.16
C CYS A 90 -8.38 -3.85 -3.44
N PHE A 91 -7.97 -3.72 -2.18
CA PHE A 91 -8.15 -2.49 -1.41
C PHE A 91 -7.39 -1.30 -2.01
N ILE A 92 -6.12 -1.50 -2.38
CA ILE A 92 -5.31 -0.45 -3.03
C ILE A 92 -5.88 -0.09 -4.40
N ALA A 93 -6.32 -1.08 -5.18
CA ALA A 93 -6.93 -0.84 -6.49
C ALA A 93 -8.20 0.00 -6.36
N PHE A 94 -9.07 -0.33 -5.39
CA PHE A 94 -10.28 0.44 -5.10
C PHE A 94 -9.95 1.88 -4.70
N LEU A 95 -8.95 2.06 -3.83
CA LEU A 95 -8.51 3.38 -3.41
C LEU A 95 -7.93 4.21 -4.57
N GLY A 96 -7.17 3.58 -5.47
CA GLY A 96 -6.65 4.23 -6.68
C GLY A 96 -7.76 4.72 -7.60
N LEU A 97 -8.78 3.89 -7.84
CA LEU A 97 -9.95 4.25 -8.64
C LEU A 97 -10.77 5.39 -8.00
N SER A 98 -10.84 5.43 -6.67
CA SER A 98 -11.48 6.51 -5.92
C SER A 98 -10.70 7.83 -6.05
N GLN A 99 -9.36 7.81 -5.92
CA GLN A 99 -8.54 9.01 -6.10
C GLN A 99 -8.53 9.54 -7.55
N MET A 100 -8.68 8.66 -8.54
CA MET A 100 -8.84 9.06 -9.95
C MET A 100 -10.20 9.72 -10.24
N GLY A 101 -11.16 9.67 -9.30
CA GLY A 101 -12.50 10.20 -9.46
C GLY A 101 -13.42 9.33 -10.33
N VAL A 102 -12.99 8.11 -10.68
CA VAL A 102 -13.82 7.11 -11.39
C VAL A 102 -14.90 6.57 -10.45
N ILE A 103 -14.58 6.45 -9.16
CA ILE A 103 -15.48 6.05 -8.09
C ILE A 103 -15.68 7.24 -7.16
N MET A 104 -16.88 7.83 -7.16
CA MET A 104 -17.26 8.87 -6.20
C MET A 104 -18.13 8.31 -5.09
N HIS A 105 -17.87 8.75 -3.86
CA HIS A 105 -18.68 8.41 -2.71
C HIS A 105 -20.02 9.15 -2.80
N ASN A 106 -21.11 8.40 -3.02
CA ASN A 106 -22.47 8.93 -2.97
C ASN A 106 -23.19 8.29 -1.79
N LYS A 107 -23.90 9.12 -1.00
CA LYS A 107 -24.51 8.73 0.30
C LYS A 107 -25.54 7.59 0.17
N ASP A 108 -26.04 7.32 -1.04
CA ASP A 108 -27.07 6.32 -1.28
C ASP A 108 -26.58 4.97 -1.84
N THR A 109 -25.35 4.86 -2.39
CA THR A 109 -24.90 3.63 -3.09
C THR A 109 -23.47 3.18 -2.80
N LEU A 110 -22.74 3.83 -1.88
CA LEU A 110 -21.34 3.54 -1.51
C LEU A 110 -20.31 3.69 -2.67
N VAL A 111 -20.72 3.53 -3.93
CA VAL A 111 -19.92 3.61 -5.16
C VAL A 111 -20.79 4.20 -6.28
N SER A 112 -20.58 5.47 -6.63
CA SER A 112 -21.19 6.08 -7.82
C SER A 112 -20.13 6.21 -8.92
N ILE A 113 -20.53 5.95 -10.17
CA ILE A 113 -19.69 6.19 -11.34
C ILE A 113 -19.49 7.72 -11.44
N GLY A 114 -18.23 8.16 -11.47
CA GLY A 114 -17.86 9.58 -11.54
C GLY A 114 -18.42 10.27 -12.79
N ASN A 115 -18.72 11.56 -12.67
CA ASN A 115 -19.29 12.35 -13.76
C ASN A 115 -18.24 12.58 -14.87
N PHE A 116 -18.42 11.95 -16.03
CA PHE A 116 -17.51 12.01 -17.19
C PHE A 116 -17.31 13.41 -17.81
N LYS A 117 -17.98 14.45 -17.29
CA LYS A 117 -17.77 15.84 -17.71
C LYS A 117 -16.60 16.55 -17.03
N ILE A 118 -15.98 15.96 -16.01
CA ILE A 118 -14.85 16.56 -15.30
C ILE A 118 -13.54 16.11 -15.99
N PRO A 119 -12.70 17.04 -16.50
CA PRO A 119 -11.46 16.71 -17.22
C PRO A 119 -10.54 15.74 -16.45
N HIS A 120 -10.55 15.80 -15.12
CA HIS A 120 -9.69 14.99 -14.24
C HIS A 120 -9.97 13.48 -14.31
N VAL A 121 -11.23 13.06 -14.50
CA VAL A 121 -11.60 11.64 -14.58
C VAL A 121 -11.20 11.04 -15.93
N PHE A 122 -11.29 11.85 -16.98
CA PHE A 122 -10.86 11.46 -18.33
C PHE A 122 -9.35 11.22 -18.38
N PHE A 123 -8.54 12.10 -17.77
CA PHE A 123 -7.10 11.89 -17.63
C PHE A 123 -6.78 10.63 -16.82
N GLY A 124 -7.48 10.37 -15.70
CA GLY A 124 -7.26 9.16 -14.89
C GLY A 124 -7.52 7.86 -15.67
N ILE A 125 -8.64 7.77 -16.39
CA ILE A 125 -9.00 6.60 -17.20
C ILE A 125 -8.05 6.46 -18.40
N PHE A 126 -7.71 7.58 -19.06
CA PHE A 126 -6.78 7.58 -20.19
C PHE A 126 -5.39 7.10 -19.76
N THR A 127 -4.85 7.60 -18.66
CA THR A 127 -3.56 7.15 -18.12
C THR A 127 -3.59 5.69 -17.71
N LEU A 128 -4.67 5.22 -17.07
CA LEU A 128 -4.81 3.81 -16.69
C LEU A 128 -4.89 2.90 -17.93
N ALA A 129 -5.64 3.29 -18.96
CA ALA A 129 -5.70 2.56 -20.23
C ALA A 129 -4.34 2.55 -20.94
N LEU A 130 -3.61 3.67 -20.91
CA LEU A 130 -2.27 3.79 -21.49
C LEU A 130 -1.28 2.89 -20.75
N ILE A 131 -1.30 2.84 -19.42
CA ILE A 131 -0.45 1.93 -18.61
C ILE A 131 -0.73 0.47 -18.99
N ILE A 132 -2.00 0.06 -19.09
CA ILE A 132 -2.37 -1.32 -19.47
C ILE A 132 -1.91 -1.63 -20.90
N PHE A 133 -2.03 -0.67 -21.81
CA PHE A 133 -1.57 -0.81 -23.19
C PHE A 133 -0.04 -0.93 -23.30
N PHE A 134 0.71 -0.08 -22.60
CA PHE A 134 2.17 -0.15 -22.53
C PHE A 134 2.66 -1.43 -21.83
N TRP A 135 1.91 -1.93 -20.84
CA TRP A 135 2.16 -3.23 -20.21
C TRP A 135 1.95 -4.39 -21.18
N ALA A 136 0.88 -4.36 -21.99
CA ALA A 136 0.61 -5.35 -23.03
C ALA A 136 1.70 -5.38 -24.12
N ILE A 137 2.31 -4.23 -24.42
CA ILE A 137 3.42 -4.10 -25.39
C ILE A 137 4.78 -4.50 -24.77
N LYS A 138 4.82 -4.93 -23.50
CA LYS A 138 6.05 -5.35 -22.77
C LYS A 138 7.17 -4.28 -22.75
N LEU A 139 6.81 -2.99 -22.81
CA LEU A 139 7.80 -1.92 -22.63
C LEU A 139 8.20 -1.84 -21.15
N ARG A 140 9.51 -1.92 -20.88
CA ARG A 140 10.11 -2.01 -19.53
C ARG A 140 9.92 -0.76 -18.63
N GLY A 141 9.09 0.20 -19.03
CA GLY A 141 8.82 1.47 -18.34
C GLY A 141 7.34 1.80 -18.14
N ALA A 142 6.42 0.85 -18.34
CA ALA A 142 4.96 1.10 -18.33
C ALA A 142 4.42 1.71 -17.02
N PHE A 143 5.15 1.63 -15.90
CA PHE A 143 4.74 2.16 -14.59
C PHE A 143 5.39 3.51 -14.22
N ILE A 144 6.22 4.11 -15.08
CA ILE A 144 6.94 5.38 -14.80
C ILE A 144 6.09 6.62 -15.19
N LEU A 145 4.98 6.41 -15.91
CA LEU A 145 4.05 7.45 -16.39
C LEU A 145 2.92 7.66 -15.38
#